data_AF-A0A060YL28-F1
#
_entry.id   AF-A0A060YL28-F1
#
_cell.length_a   1.000
_cell.length_b   1.000
_cell.length_c   1.000
_cell.angle_alpha   90.00
_cell.angle_beta   90.00
_cell.angle_gamma   90.00
#
_symmetry.space_group_name_H-M   'P 1'
#
loop_
_entity.id
_entity.type
_entity.pdbx_description
1 polymer ?
#
loop_
_entity_poly.entity_id
_entity_poly.type
_entity_poly.pdbx_seq_one_letter_code
_entity_poly.pdbx_strand_id
1 'polypeptide(L)'
;MDIQTGQVTHQPSPRESLESQLSCPICLEMFQKPVVILPCQHNLCRGCASDLYDSRNPYHYSGGIFRCPTCRFEVVLDRHGVYGLQRNLLVENIIDIYKQQPESGGGEVGSNAADPPLKDKDTKEPMCTEHEDERINIYCVTCQTPTCSMCKVTRTVRCHPCRASTIPRRPSCGTP
;
A
#
# COMPACT_ATOMS: atom_id res chain seq x y z
N MET A 1 -6.46 25.28 55.54
CA MET A 1 -7.59 25.57 54.63
C MET A 1 -7.00 25.59 53.25
N ASP A 2 -7.01 24.41 52.67
CA ASP A 2 -6.16 23.92 51.61
C ASP A 2 -7.03 23.81 50.36
N ILE A 3 -6.69 24.51 49.27
CA ILE A 3 -7.11 24.08 47.93
C ILE A 3 -5.91 24.29 47.00
N GLN A 4 -5.18 23.21 46.81
CA GLN A 4 -4.18 23.01 45.77
C GLN A 4 -4.93 22.67 44.46
N THR A 5 -5.11 23.62 43.56
CA THR A 5 -5.51 23.33 42.16
C THR A 5 -4.33 23.54 41.24
N GLY A 6 -3.43 22.55 41.22
CA GLY A 6 -2.42 22.42 40.18
C GLY A 6 -3.10 21.88 38.92
N GLN A 7 -3.34 22.74 37.92
CA GLN A 7 -3.58 22.26 36.56
C GLN A 7 -2.26 21.70 36.05
N VAL A 8 -2.13 20.37 36.08
CA VAL A 8 -1.12 19.67 35.31
C VAL A 8 -1.54 19.82 33.85
N THR A 9 -0.91 20.75 33.12
CA THR A 9 -0.98 20.74 31.66
C THR A 9 -0.24 19.49 31.20
N HIS A 10 -0.97 18.39 31.01
CA HIS A 10 -0.43 17.19 30.38
C HIS A 10 -0.11 17.56 28.93
N GLN A 11 1.12 17.98 28.69
CA GLN A 11 1.59 18.30 27.35
C GLN A 11 1.59 16.97 26.59
N PRO A 12 0.77 16.82 25.54
CA PRO A 12 0.72 15.57 24.81
C PRO A 12 2.12 15.27 24.28
N SER A 13 2.52 14.01 24.42
CA SER A 13 3.79 13.56 23.87
C SER A 13 3.83 13.86 22.37
N PRO A 14 5.03 14.10 21.77
CA PRO A 14 5.15 14.35 20.33
C PRO A 14 4.49 13.26 19.46
N ARG A 15 4.34 12.04 20.00
CA ARG A 15 3.69 10.91 19.33
C ARG A 15 2.16 11.06 19.28
N GLU A 16 1.52 11.42 20.39
CA GLU A 16 0.07 11.68 20.44
C GLU A 16 -0.33 12.86 19.54
N SER A 17 0.50 13.90 19.49
CA SER A 17 0.27 15.04 18.59
C SER A 17 0.35 14.61 17.12
N LEU A 18 1.26 13.71 16.77
CA LEU A 18 1.41 13.23 15.40
C LEU A 18 0.28 12.27 15.00
N GLU A 19 -0.19 11.43 15.92
CA GLU A 19 -1.33 10.54 15.70
C GLU A 19 -2.61 11.31 15.33
N SER A 20 -2.86 12.43 16.02
CA SER A 20 -4.00 13.29 15.71
C SER A 20 -3.93 13.87 14.28
N GLN A 21 -2.72 14.19 13.79
CA GLN A 21 -2.49 14.73 12.45
C GLN A 21 -2.59 13.67 11.35
N LEU A 22 -2.34 12.40 11.70
CA LEU A 22 -2.41 11.24 10.80
C LEU A 22 -3.74 10.49 10.88
N SER A 23 -4.75 11.11 11.50
CA SER A 23 -6.09 10.53 11.63
C SER A 23 -7.02 10.96 10.49
N CYS A 24 -7.88 10.03 10.08
CA CYS A 24 -8.90 10.29 9.08
C CYS A 24 -10.14 10.93 9.73
N PRO A 25 -10.67 12.05 9.19
CA PRO A 25 -11.84 12.72 9.76
C PRO A 25 -13.15 11.94 9.62
N ILE A 26 -13.14 10.79 8.93
CA ILE A 26 -14.33 9.94 8.72
C ILE A 26 -14.31 8.72 9.64
N CYS A 27 -13.26 7.89 9.58
CA CYS A 27 -13.17 6.71 10.44
C CYS A 27 -12.56 6.99 11.82
N LEU A 28 -12.03 8.19 12.06
CA LEU A 28 -11.41 8.63 13.32
C LEU A 28 -10.19 7.79 13.76
N GLU A 29 -9.73 6.89 12.90
CA GLU A 29 -8.51 6.10 13.06
C GLU A 29 -7.37 6.70 12.23
N MET A 30 -6.15 6.21 12.44
CA MET A 30 -5.03 6.52 11.54
C MET A 30 -5.39 6.18 10.09
N PHE A 31 -4.93 6.99 9.13
CA PHE A 31 -5.30 6.77 7.73
C PHE A 31 -4.97 5.34 7.25
N GLN A 32 -5.97 4.71 6.64
CA GLN A 32 -5.84 3.41 6.02
C GLN A 32 -5.40 3.58 4.57
N LYS A 33 -4.40 2.78 4.17
CA LYS A 33 -3.88 2.83 2.80
C LYS A 33 -4.87 2.21 1.81
N PRO A 34 -4.99 2.76 0.59
CA PRO A 34 -4.30 3.96 0.11
C PRO A 34 -4.95 5.26 0.58
N VAL A 35 -4.12 6.27 0.83
CA VAL A 35 -4.55 7.62 1.27
C VAL A 35 -4.74 8.49 0.05
N VAL A 36 -5.94 9.00 -0.19
CA VAL A 36 -6.28 9.82 -1.36
C VAL A 36 -6.25 11.30 -1.04
N ILE A 37 -5.78 12.10 -2.00
CA ILE A 37 -5.74 13.57 -1.94
C ILE A 37 -6.93 14.11 -2.71
N LEU A 38 -7.78 14.87 -2.02
CA LEU A 38 -8.88 15.59 -2.65
C LEU A 38 -8.36 16.85 -3.35
N PRO A 39 -9.06 17.41 -4.35
CA PRO A 39 -8.67 18.67 -5.01
C PRO A 39 -8.49 19.86 -4.04
N CYS A 40 -9.12 19.81 -2.87
CA CYS A 40 -8.94 20.78 -1.78
C CYS A 40 -7.73 20.48 -0.86
N GLN A 41 -6.81 19.60 -1.27
CA GLN A 41 -5.60 19.19 -0.55
C GLN A 41 -5.83 18.53 0.81
N HIS A 42 -7.04 18.04 1.08
CA HIS A 42 -7.33 17.23 2.26
C HIS A 42 -7.16 15.75 1.94
N ASN A 43 -6.74 14.99 2.96
CA ASN A 43 -6.47 13.56 2.84
C ASN A 43 -7.65 12.76 3.42
N LEU A 44 -7.98 11.65 2.77
CA LEU A 44 -8.96 10.67 3.24
C LEU A 44 -8.46 9.26 2.98
N CYS A 45 -8.93 8.28 3.77
CA CYS A 45 -8.81 6.88 3.37
C CYS A 45 -9.59 6.68 2.06
N ARG A 46 -9.07 5.89 1.12
CA ARG A 46 -9.83 5.55 -0.10
C ARG A 46 -11.16 4.89 0.21
N GLY A 47 -11.23 4.03 1.22
CA GLY A 47 -12.48 3.41 1.68
C GLY A 47 -13.49 4.48 2.07
N CYS A 48 -13.14 5.36 3.02
CA CYS A 48 -13.99 6.46 3.45
C CYS A 48 -14.43 7.40 2.31
N ALA A 49 -13.55 7.71 1.37
CA ALA A 49 -13.92 8.51 0.20
C ALA A 49 -14.90 7.78 -0.72
N SER A 50 -14.76 6.46 -0.87
CA SER A 50 -15.67 5.62 -1.65
C SER A 50 -17.05 5.56 -0.99
N ASP A 51 -17.11 5.35 0.33
CA ASP A 51 -18.37 5.33 1.06
C ASP A 51 -19.12 6.68 0.96
N LEU A 52 -18.38 7.80 1.02
CA LEU A 52 -18.94 9.14 0.83
C LEU A 52 -19.46 9.37 -0.59
N TYR A 53 -18.77 8.81 -1.58
CA TYR A 53 -19.15 8.89 -2.98
C TYR A 53 -20.42 8.07 -3.25
N ASP A 54 -20.45 6.82 -2.78
CA ASP A 54 -21.54 5.87 -3.01
C ASP A 54 -22.81 6.28 -2.26
N SER A 55 -22.69 6.75 -1.01
CA SER A 55 -23.83 7.19 -0.20
C SER A 55 -24.53 8.44 -0.76
N ARG A 56 -23.83 9.28 -1.50
CA ARG A 56 -24.36 10.55 -2.06
C ARG A 56 -24.72 10.46 -3.54
N ASN A 57 -24.22 9.46 -4.26
CA ASN A 57 -24.42 9.34 -5.69
C ASN A 57 -24.93 7.93 -6.07
N PRO A 58 -26.24 7.65 -5.92
CA PRO A 58 -26.83 6.34 -6.23
C PRO A 58 -26.76 5.96 -7.72
N TYR A 59 -26.38 6.89 -8.61
CA TYR A 59 -26.25 6.67 -10.05
C TYR A 59 -24.79 6.83 -10.49
N HIS A 60 -24.02 5.75 -10.47
CA HIS A 60 -22.57 5.70 -10.75
C HIS A 60 -22.15 5.99 -12.21
N TYR A 61 -23.10 6.22 -13.13
CA TYR A 61 -22.82 6.10 -14.56
C TYR A 61 -22.29 7.35 -15.27
N SER A 62 -22.17 8.51 -14.60
CA SER A 62 -21.85 9.77 -15.28
C SER A 62 -20.90 10.70 -14.52
N GLY A 63 -20.11 10.16 -13.59
CA GLY A 63 -19.37 10.98 -12.63
C GLY A 63 -20.26 11.40 -11.47
N GLY A 64 -19.66 11.96 -10.43
CA GLY A 64 -20.41 12.31 -9.23
C GLY A 64 -19.70 13.34 -8.38
N ILE A 65 -20.46 13.88 -7.42
CA ILE A 65 -20.05 15.01 -6.62
C ILE A 65 -20.23 14.66 -5.15
N PHE A 66 -19.22 14.94 -4.34
CA PHE A 66 -19.35 14.88 -2.89
C PHE A 66 -18.62 16.07 -2.24
N ARG A 67 -18.93 16.33 -0.97
CA ARG A 67 -18.28 17.43 -0.23
C ARG A 67 -17.21 16.89 0.69
N CYS A 68 -16.06 17.55 0.69
CA CYS A 68 -14.98 17.26 1.63
C CYS A 68 -15.50 17.42 3.08
N PRO A 69 -15.30 16.43 3.97
CA PRO A 69 -15.74 16.53 5.36
C PRO A 69 -15.00 17.62 6.15
N THR A 70 -13.75 17.94 5.78
CA THR A 70 -12.92 18.91 6.50
C THR A 70 -13.23 20.35 6.14
N CYS A 71 -13.32 20.66 4.83
CA CYS A 71 -13.46 22.04 4.36
C CYS A 71 -14.77 22.32 3.60
N ARG A 72 -15.66 21.31 3.47
CA ARG A 72 -16.90 21.36 2.69
C ARG A 72 -16.75 21.68 1.20
N PHE A 73 -15.52 21.73 0.68
CA PHE A 73 -15.24 21.91 -0.75
C PHE A 73 -15.94 20.82 -1.58
N GLU A 74 -16.50 21.22 -2.71
CA GLU A 74 -17.21 20.33 -3.62
C GLU A 74 -16.24 19.62 -4.57
N VAL A 75 -16.08 18.32 -4.37
CA VAL A 75 -15.20 17.46 -5.16
C VAL A 75 -16.00 16.86 -6.29
N VAL A 76 -15.64 17.23 -7.52
CA VAL A 76 -16.20 16.66 -8.74
C VAL A 76 -15.29 15.52 -9.21
N LEU A 77 -15.89 14.36 -9.49
CA LEU A 77 -15.18 13.16 -9.94
C LEU A 77 -15.65 12.74 -11.34
N ASP A 78 -14.68 12.30 -12.14
CA ASP A 78 -14.92 11.72 -13.47
C ASP A 78 -15.52 10.30 -13.38
N ARG A 79 -15.64 9.63 -14.54
CA ARG A 79 -16.04 8.22 -14.66
C ARG A 79 -15.23 7.23 -13.80
N HIS A 80 -14.01 7.59 -13.41
CA HIS A 80 -13.16 6.75 -12.55
C HIS A 80 -13.49 6.93 -11.05
N GLY A 81 -14.35 7.89 -10.70
CA GLY A 81 -14.75 8.14 -9.31
C GLY A 81 -13.55 8.38 -8.39
N VAL A 82 -13.64 7.83 -7.17
CA VAL A 82 -12.60 7.92 -6.14
C VAL A 82 -11.28 7.25 -6.56
N TYR A 83 -11.33 6.29 -7.48
CA TYR A 83 -10.16 5.54 -7.95
C TYR A 83 -9.23 6.41 -8.82
N GLY A 84 -9.74 7.51 -9.36
CA GLY A 84 -8.95 8.50 -10.11
C GLY A 84 -8.22 9.51 -9.22
N LEU A 85 -8.49 9.57 -7.92
CA LEU A 85 -7.81 10.49 -7.01
C LEU A 85 -6.36 10.08 -6.78
N GLN A 86 -5.48 11.08 -6.71
CA GLN A 86 -4.06 10.86 -6.47
C GLN A 86 -3.82 10.34 -5.05
N ARG A 87 -2.86 9.43 -4.90
CA ARG A 87 -2.42 8.94 -3.60
C ARG A 87 -1.38 9.84 -2.95
N ASN A 88 -1.45 9.98 -1.62
CA ASN A 88 -0.44 10.66 -0.84
C ASN A 88 0.59 9.66 -0.29
N LEU A 89 1.57 9.31 -1.12
CA LEU A 89 2.62 8.36 -0.72
C LEU A 89 3.44 8.86 0.47
N LEU A 90 3.56 10.18 0.67
CA LEU A 90 4.26 10.74 1.83
C LEU A 90 3.53 10.41 3.13
N VAL A 91 2.22 10.66 3.18
CA VAL A 91 1.39 10.31 4.34
C VAL A 91 1.41 8.80 4.55
N GLU A 92 1.31 8.01 3.49
CA GLU A 92 1.42 6.55 3.57
C GLU A 92 2.77 6.09 4.17
N ASN A 93 3.89 6.71 3.78
CA ASN A 93 5.22 6.38 4.29
C ASN A 93 5.39 6.82 5.75
N ILE A 94 4.88 8.00 6.13
CA ILE A 94 4.94 8.49 7.51
C ILE A 94 4.18 7.53 8.44
N ILE A 95 3.01 7.05 8.01
CA ILE A 95 2.23 6.06 8.77
C ILE A 95 3.00 4.76 8.96
N ASP A 96 3.73 4.29 7.94
CA ASP A 96 4.55 3.08 8.08
C ASP A 96 5.66 3.25 9.11
N ILE A 97 6.32 4.42 9.14
CA ILE A 97 7.37 4.73 10.12
C ILE A 97 6.78 4.78 11.52
N TYR A 98 5.60 5.38 11.68
CA TYR A 98 4.93 5.48 12.99
C TYR A 98 4.54 4.11 13.54
N LYS A 99 4.02 3.22 12.68
CA LYS A 99 3.65 1.84 13.04
C LYS A 99 4.86 0.95 13.36
N GLN A 100 6.03 1.28 12.82
CA GLN A 100 7.26 0.51 13.01
C GLN A 100 8.03 0.87 14.29
N GLN A 101 7.66 1.91 15.03
CA GLN A 101 8.26 2.22 16.33
C GLN A 101 7.49 1.47 17.42
N PRO A 102 7.92 0.26 17.83
CA PRO A 102 7.24 -0.49 18.86
C PRO A 102 7.56 0.19 20.19
N GLU A 103 6.61 0.12 21.11
CA GLU A 103 6.92 0.26 22.52
C GLU A 103 8.02 -0.74 22.87
N SER A 104 9.03 -0.30 23.62
CA SER A 104 10.15 -1.11 24.09
C SER A 104 9.65 -2.41 24.71
N GLY A 105 9.75 -3.53 23.99
CA GLY A 105 9.18 -4.79 24.47
C GLY A 105 9.26 -5.98 23.52
N GLY A 106 10.44 -6.27 22.96
CA GLY A 106 10.82 -7.62 22.54
C GLY A 106 10.29 -8.14 21.21
N GLY A 107 11.22 -8.30 20.25
CA GLY A 107 11.16 -9.37 19.26
C GLY A 107 10.66 -9.01 17.86
N GLU A 108 11.62 -9.10 16.93
CA GLU A 108 11.51 -9.37 15.49
C GLU A 108 11.12 -8.26 14.48
N VAL A 109 11.84 -8.33 13.36
CA VAL A 109 12.25 -7.25 12.46
C VAL A 109 11.19 -7.00 11.39
N GLY A 110 10.96 -5.73 11.08
CA GLY A 110 9.98 -5.31 10.08
C GLY A 110 10.31 -5.68 8.64
N SER A 111 9.27 -5.65 7.80
CA SER A 111 9.33 -5.27 6.38
C SER A 111 7.91 -4.98 5.88
N ASN A 112 7.61 -3.73 5.56
CA ASN A 112 6.45 -3.39 4.73
C ASN A 112 6.81 -3.62 3.26
N ALA A 113 6.20 -4.62 2.63
CA ALA A 113 5.65 -4.53 1.29
C ALA A 113 4.68 -5.71 1.11
N ALA A 114 3.51 -5.41 0.56
CA ALA A 114 2.35 -6.30 0.51
C ALA A 114 2.64 -7.71 -0.04
N ASP A 115 2.12 -8.72 0.65
CA ASP A 115 1.46 -9.88 0.05
C ASP A 115 0.43 -10.44 1.08
N PRO A 116 -0.67 -11.08 0.67
CA PRO A 116 -1.64 -11.70 1.57
C PRO A 116 -0.98 -12.81 2.42
N PRO A 117 -1.61 -13.27 3.51
CA PRO A 117 -1.02 -14.31 4.36
C PRO A 117 -1.08 -15.67 3.64
N LEU A 118 -0.04 -15.98 2.86
CA LEU A 118 0.26 -17.34 2.47
C LEU A 118 1.25 -17.91 3.48
N LYS A 119 0.66 -18.66 4.41
CA LYS A 119 1.25 -19.61 5.34
C LYS A 119 2.67 -20.06 4.95
N ASP A 120 3.55 -20.01 5.94
CA ASP A 120 4.69 -20.91 6.13
C ASP A 120 4.50 -22.24 5.39
N LYS A 121 5.14 -22.34 4.24
CA LYS A 121 5.74 -23.58 3.77
C LYS A 121 7.02 -23.21 3.06
N ASP A 122 8.13 -23.45 3.76
CA ASP A 122 9.44 -23.84 3.24
C ASP A 122 9.37 -24.20 1.75
N THR A 123 9.53 -23.20 0.89
CA THR A 123 9.61 -23.40 -0.55
C THR A 123 10.87 -22.68 -0.97
N LYS A 124 11.96 -23.43 -1.05
CA LYS A 124 13.25 -22.96 -1.56
C LYS A 124 13.05 -22.40 -2.97
N GLU A 125 12.83 -21.09 -3.07
CA GLU A 125 12.79 -20.42 -4.36
C GLU A 125 14.15 -20.66 -5.05
N PRO A 126 14.17 -21.19 -6.28
CA PRO A 126 15.42 -21.59 -6.91
C PRO A 126 16.25 -20.35 -7.25
N MET A 127 17.43 -20.27 -6.65
CA MET A 127 18.43 -19.24 -6.92
C MET A 127 19.23 -19.58 -8.17
N CYS A 128 19.69 -18.57 -8.90
CA CYS A 128 20.49 -18.79 -10.08
C CYS A 128 21.88 -19.33 -9.70
N THR A 129 22.31 -20.42 -10.33
CA THR A 129 23.62 -21.04 -10.05
C THR A 129 24.82 -20.21 -10.52
N GLU A 130 24.58 -19.23 -11.40
CA GLU A 130 25.62 -18.28 -11.85
C GLU A 130 25.55 -16.93 -11.12
N HIS A 131 24.40 -16.59 -10.55
CA HIS A 131 24.14 -15.31 -9.90
C HIS A 131 23.48 -15.57 -8.54
N GLU A 132 24.32 -15.77 -7.52
CA GLU A 132 23.89 -16.26 -6.19
C GLU A 132 22.90 -15.32 -5.48
N ASP A 133 22.93 -14.02 -5.80
CA ASP A 133 22.01 -13.01 -5.26
C ASP A 133 20.72 -12.83 -6.08
N GLU A 134 20.56 -13.55 -7.20
CA GLU A 134 19.44 -13.37 -8.13
C GLU A 134 18.50 -14.58 -8.15
N ARG A 135 17.22 -14.31 -7.90
CA ARG A 135 16.16 -15.31 -7.98
C ARG A 135 15.77 -15.60 -9.42
N ILE A 136 15.50 -16.87 -9.71
CA ILE A 136 15.02 -17.28 -11.03
C ILE A 136 13.54 -16.89 -11.17
N ASN A 137 13.27 -15.80 -11.88
CA ASN A 137 11.93 -15.19 -12.01
C ASN A 137 11.45 -15.02 -13.47
N ILE A 138 12.24 -15.44 -14.47
CA ILE A 138 11.96 -15.26 -15.90
C ILE A 138 12.04 -16.62 -16.62
N TYR A 139 11.05 -17.00 -17.42
CA TYR A 139 11.08 -18.24 -18.20
C TYR A 139 11.35 -17.93 -19.66
N CYS A 140 12.39 -18.54 -20.22
CA CYS A 140 12.63 -18.46 -21.65
C CYS A 140 11.76 -19.50 -22.35
N VAL A 141 10.70 -19.06 -23.04
CA VAL A 141 9.80 -19.93 -23.80
C VAL A 141 10.49 -20.67 -24.94
N THR A 142 11.58 -20.13 -25.47
CA THR A 142 12.30 -20.71 -26.61
C THR A 142 13.31 -21.77 -26.17
N CYS A 143 14.00 -21.54 -25.06
CA CYS A 143 14.95 -22.49 -24.49
C CYS A 143 14.30 -23.40 -23.43
N GLN A 144 12.99 -23.24 -23.18
CA GLN A 144 12.20 -23.94 -22.15
C GLN A 144 12.91 -24.04 -20.79
N THR A 145 13.67 -23.00 -20.43
CA THR A 145 14.54 -23.00 -19.26
C THR A 145 14.27 -21.75 -18.43
N PRO A 146 14.19 -21.87 -17.10
CA PRO A 146 14.00 -20.74 -16.21
C PRO A 146 15.34 -20.00 -16.00
N THR A 147 15.30 -18.68 -15.97
CA THR A 147 16.44 -17.75 -16.00
C THR A 147 16.22 -16.60 -15.01
N CYS A 148 17.29 -15.96 -14.55
CA CYS A 148 17.20 -14.73 -13.74
C CYS A 148 17.38 -13.47 -14.60
N SER A 149 17.12 -12.31 -13.99
CA SER A 149 17.25 -10.99 -14.63
C SER A 149 18.66 -10.75 -15.17
N MET A 150 19.68 -11.19 -14.43
CA MET A 150 21.07 -11.03 -14.81
C MET A 150 21.48 -11.94 -15.97
N CYS A 151 21.03 -13.20 -16.00
CA CYS A 151 21.22 -14.10 -17.14
C CYS A 151 20.62 -13.56 -18.45
N LYS A 152 19.54 -12.77 -18.38
CA LYS A 152 18.95 -12.10 -19.55
C LYS A 152 19.85 -10.99 -20.09
N VAL A 153 20.56 -10.27 -19.22
CA VAL A 153 21.41 -9.13 -19.58
C VAL A 153 22.78 -9.60 -20.05
N THR A 154 23.38 -10.59 -19.38
CA THR A 154 24.77 -11.03 -19.61
C THR A 154 24.92 -12.05 -20.73
N ARG A 155 23.82 -12.60 -21.28
CA ARG A 155 23.84 -13.63 -22.36
C ARG A 155 24.74 -14.85 -22.04
N THR A 156 25.02 -15.14 -20.77
CA THR A 156 25.88 -16.28 -20.39
C THR A 156 25.22 -17.63 -20.63
N VAL A 157 23.88 -17.68 -20.57
CA VAL A 157 23.12 -18.82 -21.10
C VAL A 157 23.20 -18.79 -22.63
N ARG A 158 23.77 -19.85 -23.22
CA ARG A 158 23.83 -20.11 -24.67
C ARG A 158 22.42 -20.18 -25.28
N CYS A 159 21.75 -19.06 -25.40
CA CYS A 159 20.42 -18.95 -25.97
C CYS A 159 20.50 -17.82 -27.02
N HIS A 160 20.35 -18.22 -28.28
CA HIS A 160 20.19 -17.37 -29.49
C HIS A 160 19.02 -16.36 -29.29
N PRO A 161 18.70 -15.42 -30.22
CA PRO A 161 17.87 -14.25 -29.89
C PRO A 161 16.41 -14.65 -29.61
N CYS A 162 16.14 -15.03 -28.37
CA CYS A 162 14.86 -15.54 -27.92
C CYS A 162 14.09 -14.44 -27.20
N ARG A 163 12.83 -14.21 -27.60
CA ARG A 163 11.95 -13.20 -26.99
C ARG A 163 11.59 -13.64 -25.57
N ALA A 164 12.13 -12.96 -24.57
CA ALA A 164 11.79 -13.19 -23.16
C ALA A 164 10.36 -12.71 -22.87
N SER A 165 9.55 -13.57 -22.26
CA SER A 165 8.24 -13.21 -21.70
C SER A 165 8.26 -13.49 -20.20
N THR A 166 7.69 -12.60 -19.39
CA THR A 166 7.53 -12.80 -17.95
C THR A 166 6.62 -14.02 -17.73
N ILE A 167 6.99 -14.91 -16.80
CA ILE A 167 6.21 -16.12 -16.52
C ILE A 167 4.84 -15.69 -16.02
N PRO A 168 3.73 -16.10 -16.68
CA PRO A 168 2.42 -15.91 -16.09
C PRO A 168 2.30 -16.84 -14.88
N ARG A 169 1.98 -16.28 -13.70
CA ARG A 169 1.48 -17.09 -12.58
C ARG A 169 0.18 -17.75 -13.05
N ARG A 170 0.23 -19.07 -13.24
CA ARG A 170 -0.83 -19.88 -13.85
C ARG A 170 -2.14 -19.71 -13.04
N PRO A 171 -3.29 -19.47 -13.67
CA PRO A 171 -4.57 -19.64 -13.01
C PRO A 171 -4.79 -21.13 -12.75
N SER A 172 -5.30 -21.44 -11.56
CA SER A 172 -5.68 -22.79 -11.12
C SER A 172 -6.64 -23.43 -12.13
N CYS A 173 -6.15 -24.40 -12.91
CA CYS A 173 -7.02 -25.35 -13.58
C CYS A 173 -7.66 -26.23 -12.51
N GLY A 174 -8.96 -26.07 -12.30
CA GLY A 174 -9.78 -27.10 -11.70
C GLY A 174 -9.72 -28.35 -12.58
N THR A 175 -9.44 -29.49 -11.95
CA THR A 175 -9.64 -30.81 -12.53
C THR A 175 -10.95 -31.37 -11.98
N PRO A 176 -11.80 -32.02 -12.80
CA PRO A 176 -12.85 -32.90 -12.30
C PRO A 176 -12.26 -34.15 -11.62
#